data_AF-A0A2T9ZA97-F1
#
_entry.id   AF-A0A2T9ZA97-F1
#
_cell.length_a   1.000
_cell.length_b   1.000
_cell.length_c   1.000
_cell.angle_alpha   90.00
_cell.angle_beta   90.00
_cell.angle_gamma   90.00
#
_symmetry.space_group_name_H-M   'P 1'
#
loop_
_entity.id
_entity.type
_entity.pdbx_description
1 polymer ?
#
loop_
_entity_poly.entity_id
_entity_poly.type
_entity_poly.pdbx_seq_one_letter_code
_entity_poly.pdbx_strand_id
1 'polypeptide(L)'
;ESVLASRISQLKEWRKNGISTVADGMIYELEKVSRQNRSRTTSSKDCIQNLEKIQKLAFSFSQRRVSSEVLAQNKPVLKKSKANSISFLDGAQLLSTKELELCKRLSVSPSSYIIVKDVMLSEYIKHGKLEREKTYQLFENVDPIKIDNIYDFFSNAGWIA
;
A
#
# COMPACT_ATOMS: atom_id res chain seq x y z
N GLU A 1 -38.55 -20.11 -27.95
CA GLU A 1 -38.83 -19.29 -26.75
C GLU A 1 -37.58 -18.76 -26.02
N SER A 2 -36.47 -19.50 -25.96
CA SER A 2 -35.26 -19.10 -25.20
C SER A 2 -34.61 -17.78 -25.64
N VAL A 3 -34.59 -17.47 -26.94
CA VAL A 3 -33.93 -16.27 -27.49
C VAL A 3 -34.60 -14.97 -27.02
N LEU A 4 -35.93 -14.94 -27.00
CA LEU A 4 -36.69 -13.78 -26.53
C LEU A 4 -36.50 -13.55 -25.03
N ALA A 5 -36.49 -14.63 -24.24
CA ALA A 5 -36.22 -14.55 -22.80
C ALA A 5 -34.83 -13.98 -22.51
N SER A 6 -33.79 -14.45 -23.22
CA SER A 6 -32.43 -13.93 -23.09
C SER A 6 -32.34 -12.45 -23.48
N ARG A 7 -33.01 -12.04 -24.57
CA ARG A 7 -33.01 -10.63 -24.99
C ARG A 7 -33.72 -9.73 -24.00
N ILE A 8 -34.83 -10.18 -23.41
CA ILE A 8 -35.54 -9.44 -22.37
C ILE A 8 -34.67 -9.29 -21.12
N SER A 9 -33.98 -10.36 -20.71
CA SER A 9 -33.06 -10.31 -19.57
C SER A 9 -31.92 -9.31 -19.80
N GLN A 10 -31.30 -9.33 -20.98
CA GLN A 10 -30.24 -8.40 -21.36
C GLN A 10 -30.71 -6.93 -21.30
N LEU A 11 -31.88 -6.64 -21.86
CA LEU A 11 -32.43 -5.28 -21.83
C LEU A 11 -32.81 -4.83 -20.41
N LYS A 12 -33.27 -5.74 -19.55
CA LYS A 12 -33.50 -5.46 -18.13
C LYS A 12 -32.19 -5.14 -17.40
N GLU A 13 -31.11 -5.88 -17.68
CA GLU A 13 -29.77 -5.60 -17.14
C GLU A 13 -29.27 -4.23 -17.56
N TRP A 14 -29.35 -3.90 -18.86
CA TRP A 14 -28.95 -2.60 -19.39
C TRP A 14 -29.66 -1.45 -18.68
N ARG A 15 -30.99 -1.54 -18.54
CA ARG A 15 -31.78 -0.51 -17.83
C ARG A 15 -31.39 -0.39 -16.35
N LYS A 16 -31.11 -1.50 -15.68
CA LYS A 16 -30.64 -1.50 -14.28
C LYS A 16 -29.30 -0.77 -14.14
N ASN A 17 -28.44 -0.89 -15.16
CA ASN A 17 -27.12 -0.25 -15.20
C ASN A 17 -27.15 1.17 -15.79
N GLY A 18 -28.33 1.75 -15.99
CA GLY A 18 -28.49 3.11 -16.51
C GLY A 18 -28.30 3.26 -18.02
N ILE A 19 -28.23 2.15 -18.76
CA ILE A 19 -28.10 2.14 -20.22
C ILE A 19 -29.51 2.19 -20.81
N SER A 20 -29.90 3.36 -21.30
CA SER A 20 -31.23 3.61 -21.87
C SER A 20 -31.28 3.48 -23.39
N THR A 21 -30.13 3.60 -24.09
CA THR A 21 -30.06 3.55 -25.55
C THR A 21 -29.47 2.23 -26.05
N VAL A 22 -29.90 1.82 -27.24
CA VAL A 22 -29.39 0.59 -27.88
C VAL A 22 -27.92 0.73 -28.28
N ALA A 23 -27.52 1.93 -28.71
CA ALA A 23 -26.14 2.22 -29.10
C ALA A 23 -25.18 2.08 -27.91
N ASP A 24 -25.53 2.66 -26.75
CA ASP A 24 -24.75 2.54 -25.53
C ASP A 24 -24.68 1.09 -25.03
N GLY A 25 -25.75 0.32 -25.23
CA GLY A 25 -25.78 -1.11 -24.93
C GLY A 25 -24.80 -1.92 -25.78
N MET A 26 -24.61 -1.57 -27.05
CA MET A 26 -23.61 -2.24 -27.90
C MET A 26 -22.17 -1.96 -27.43
N ILE A 27 -21.89 -0.71 -27.03
CA ILE A 27 -20.61 -0.33 -26.43
C ILE A 27 -20.38 -1.09 -25.13
N TYR A 28 -21.41 -1.18 -24.28
CA TYR A 28 -21.36 -1.93 -23.03
C TYR A 28 -21.04 -3.41 -23.25
N GLU A 29 -21.65 -4.08 -24.23
CA GLU A 29 -21.33 -5.48 -24.51
C GLU A 29 -19.90 -5.68 -25.01
N LEU A 30 -19.41 -4.81 -25.91
CA LEU A 30 -18.02 -4.85 -26.37
C LEU A 30 -17.04 -4.69 -25.21
N GLU A 31 -17.26 -3.70 -24.35
CA GLU A 31 -16.44 -3.43 -23.17
C GLU A 31 -16.54 -4.57 -22.13
N LYS A 32 -17.73 -5.15 -21.93
CA LYS A 32 -17.97 -6.30 -21.04
C LYS A 32 -17.17 -7.52 -21.48
N VAL A 33 -17.13 -7.82 -22.78
CA VAL A 33 -16.29 -8.90 -23.34
C VAL A 33 -14.80 -8.58 -23.17
N SER A 34 -14.39 -7.34 -23.43
CA SER A 34 -13.01 -6.89 -23.24
C SER A 34 -12.54 -7.08 -21.78
N ARG A 35 -13.37 -6.71 -20.81
CA ARG A 35 -13.11 -6.91 -19.36
C ARG A 35 -13.04 -8.38 -18.99
N GLN A 36 -13.94 -9.20 -19.53
CA GLN A 36 -13.93 -10.64 -19.30
C GLN A 36 -12.64 -11.28 -19.81
N ASN A 37 -12.14 -10.83 -20.96
CA ASN A 37 -10.85 -11.29 -21.51
C ASN A 37 -9.68 -10.78 -20.67
N ARG A 38 -9.68 -9.52 -20.24
CA ARG A 38 -8.63 -8.97 -19.37
C ARG A 38 -8.58 -9.68 -18.01
N SER A 39 -9.72 -10.01 -17.43
CA SER A 39 -9.80 -10.77 -16.17
C SER A 39 -9.30 -12.21 -16.32
N ARG A 40 -9.34 -12.79 -17.53
CA ARG A 40 -8.79 -14.13 -17.82
C ARG A 40 -7.29 -14.10 -18.09
N THR A 41 -6.78 -12.99 -18.62
CA THR A 41 -5.35 -12.83 -18.92
C THR A 41 -4.55 -12.24 -17.78
N THR A 42 -5.16 -11.62 -16.78
CA THR A 42 -4.47 -11.20 -15.54
C THR A 42 -4.05 -12.44 -14.74
N SER A 43 -2.94 -13.03 -15.14
CA SER A 43 -2.26 -14.09 -14.40
C SER A 43 -1.58 -13.48 -13.17
N SER A 44 -1.36 -14.27 -12.11
CA SER A 44 -0.52 -13.84 -10.98
C SER A 44 0.83 -13.27 -11.43
N LYS A 45 1.35 -13.73 -12.59
CA LYS A 45 2.56 -13.19 -13.24
C LYS A 45 2.42 -11.73 -13.68
N ASP A 46 1.26 -11.32 -14.18
CA ASP A 46 1.00 -9.92 -14.58
C ASP A 46 0.78 -9.01 -13.38
N CYS A 47 0.20 -9.53 -12.29
CA CYS A 47 0.11 -8.82 -11.02
C CYS A 47 1.51 -8.57 -10.44
N ILE A 48 2.38 -9.59 -10.46
CA ILE A 48 3.78 -9.48 -10.00
C ILE A 48 4.56 -8.50 -10.89
N GLN A 49 4.46 -8.60 -12.22
CA GLN A 49 5.15 -7.66 -13.12
C GLN A 49 4.67 -6.22 -12.97
N ASN A 50 3.37 -5.99 -12.75
CA ASN A 50 2.87 -4.64 -12.49
C ASN A 50 3.38 -4.12 -11.14
N LEU A 51 3.45 -4.95 -10.11
CA LEU A 51 4.01 -4.57 -8.81
C LEU A 51 5.51 -4.23 -8.91
N GLU A 52 6.31 -5.05 -9.60
CA GLU A 52 7.72 -4.79 -9.85
C GLU A 52 7.95 -3.50 -10.66
N LYS A 53 7.11 -3.24 -11.67
CA LYS A 53 7.17 -1.99 -12.44
C LYS A 53 6.85 -0.77 -11.57
N ILE A 54 5.82 -0.85 -10.72
CA ILE A 54 5.45 0.22 -9.78
C ILE A 54 6.59 0.45 -8.78
N GLN A 55 7.18 -0.60 -8.22
CA GLN A 55 8.33 -0.50 -7.31
C GLN A 55 9.57 0.11 -7.98
N LYS A 56 9.88 -0.28 -9.22
CA LYS A 56 10.99 0.31 -10.00
C LYS A 56 10.77 1.78 -10.33
N LEU A 57 9.53 2.15 -10.66
CA LEU A 57 9.17 3.56 -10.89
C LEU A 57 9.28 4.36 -9.60
N ALA A 58 8.73 3.86 -8.48
CA ALA A 58 8.85 4.50 -7.18
C ALA A 58 10.32 4.69 -6.76
N PHE A 59 11.15 3.65 -6.93
CA PHE A 59 12.59 3.72 -6.67
C PHE A 59 13.30 4.77 -7.54
N SER A 60 13.02 4.78 -8.86
CA SER A 60 13.59 5.76 -9.79
C SER A 60 13.14 7.20 -9.53
N PHE A 61 11.91 7.40 -9.06
CA PHE A 61 11.42 8.71 -8.61
C PHE A 61 12.12 9.16 -7.32
N SER A 62 12.34 8.25 -6.37
CA SER A 62 13.07 8.53 -5.13
C SER A 62 14.53 8.90 -5.41
N GLN A 63 15.20 8.15 -6.30
CA GLN A 63 16.59 8.41 -6.69
C GLN A 63 16.77 9.77 -7.41
N ARG A 64 15.80 10.17 -8.23
CA ARG A 64 15.84 11.49 -8.91
C ARG A 64 15.69 12.68 -7.95
N ARG A 65 14.95 12.54 -6.84
CA ARG A 65 14.90 13.60 -5.81
C ARG A 65 16.25 13.75 -5.10
N VAL A 66 16.89 12.64 -4.76
CA VAL A 66 18.23 12.66 -4.13
C VAL A 66 19.25 13.33 -5.05
N SER A 67 19.25 13.05 -6.36
CA SER A 67 20.15 13.71 -7.31
C SER A 67 19.84 15.20 -7.55
N SER A 68 18.59 15.63 -7.44
CA SER A 68 18.22 17.05 -7.60
C SER A 68 18.59 17.91 -6.38
N GLU A 69 18.69 17.30 -5.18
CA GLU A 69 19.07 18.00 -3.95
C GLU A 69 20.58 18.26 -3.85
N VAL A 70 21.42 17.40 -4.46
CA VAL A 70 22.89 17.53 -4.46
C VAL A 70 23.39 18.74 -5.28
N LEU A 71 22.62 19.21 -6.27
CA LEU A 71 23.01 20.34 -7.11
C LEU A 71 22.50 21.71 -6.60
N ALA A 72 21.64 21.73 -5.58
CA ALA A 72 21.03 22.95 -5.06
C ALA A 72 21.72 23.52 -3.79
N GLN A 73 22.88 23.00 -3.40
CA GLN A 73 23.68 23.50 -2.27
C GLN A 73 24.67 24.59 -2.72
N ASN A 74 24.16 25.75 -3.12
CA ASN A 74 24.95 26.99 -3.16
C ASN A 74 24.04 28.20 -2.89
N LYS A 75 23.49 28.28 -1.65
CA LYS A 75 22.98 29.51 -1.03
C LYS A 75 22.96 29.33 0.49
N PRO A 76 23.41 30.31 1.29
CA PRO A 76 23.47 30.17 2.74
C PRO A 76 22.06 30.35 3.32
N VAL A 77 21.46 29.27 3.82
CA VAL A 77 20.21 29.34 4.57
C VAL A 77 20.52 29.28 6.06
N LEU A 78 19.94 30.26 6.76
CA LEU A 78 20.02 30.55 8.19
C LEU A 78 19.90 29.31 9.09
N LYS A 79 20.67 29.35 10.18
CA LYS A 79 20.57 28.44 11.34
C LYS A 79 19.23 28.58 12.09
N LYS A 80 18.85 27.48 12.76
CA LYS A 80 17.68 27.17 13.63
C LYS A 80 16.48 26.64 12.82
N SER A 81 15.98 25.42 12.99
CA SER A 81 15.77 24.66 14.23
C SER A 81 15.83 23.13 14.01
N LYS A 82 16.51 22.41 14.92
CA LYS A 82 16.21 20.99 15.20
C LYS A 82 14.80 20.92 15.79
N ALA A 83 13.81 20.47 15.03
CA ALA A 83 12.61 19.82 15.53
C ALA A 83 11.73 19.35 14.35
N ASN A 84 11.45 18.05 14.31
CA ASN A 84 10.24 17.46 13.72
C ASN A 84 10.08 17.40 12.19
N SER A 85 11.13 17.04 11.44
CA SER A 85 10.99 16.69 10.01
C SER A 85 10.37 15.30 9.75
N ILE A 86 9.82 14.62 10.76
CA ILE A 86 9.23 13.28 10.57
C ILE A 86 7.93 13.33 9.75
N SER A 87 7.17 14.42 9.86
CA SER A 87 5.90 14.62 9.16
C SER A 87 6.03 14.76 7.63
N PHE A 88 7.23 15.10 7.15
CA PHE A 88 7.54 15.24 5.71
C PHE A 88 8.25 14.02 5.13
N LEU A 89 8.57 13.01 5.96
CA LEU A 89 9.19 11.78 5.51
C LEU A 89 8.16 10.90 4.78
N ASP A 90 8.63 10.19 3.76
CA ASP A 90 7.79 9.31 2.95
C ASP A 90 7.12 8.24 3.82
N GLY A 91 5.81 8.06 3.67
CA GLY A 91 5.00 7.18 4.51
C GLY A 91 4.39 7.81 5.77
N ALA A 92 4.82 9.01 6.21
CA ALA A 92 4.31 9.62 7.44
C ALA A 92 2.79 9.89 7.43
N GLN A 93 2.22 10.18 6.25
CA GLN A 93 0.79 10.43 6.07
C GLN A 93 -0.07 9.16 6.19
N LEU A 94 0.53 7.98 6.12
CA LEU A 94 -0.17 6.69 6.24
C LEU A 94 -0.20 6.19 7.70
N LEU A 95 0.51 6.88 8.60
CA LEU A 95 0.58 6.53 10.01
C LEU A 95 -0.46 7.31 10.81
N SER A 96 -1.10 6.62 11.75
CA SER A 96 -1.95 7.27 12.74
C SER A 96 -1.14 8.21 13.63
N THR A 97 -1.79 9.18 14.27
CA THR A 97 -1.14 10.13 15.20
C THR A 97 -0.36 9.40 16.29
N LYS A 98 -0.91 8.32 16.85
CA LYS A 98 -0.27 7.46 17.86
C LYS A 98 0.99 6.76 17.32
N GLU A 99 0.94 6.29 16.08
CA GLU A 99 2.07 5.62 15.43
C GLU A 99 3.19 6.60 15.10
N LEU A 100 2.82 7.82 14.70
CA LEU A 100 3.76 8.89 14.40
C LEU A 100 4.46 9.39 15.68
N GLU A 101 3.75 9.44 16.81
CA GLU A 101 4.34 9.68 18.13
C GLU A 101 5.31 8.57 18.56
N LEU A 102 4.97 7.31 18.31
CA LEU A 102 5.88 6.18 18.55
C LEU A 102 7.15 6.30 17.70
N CYS A 103 7.01 6.61 16.42
CA CYS A 103 8.15 6.82 15.52
C CYS A 103 9.05 7.98 15.98
N LYS A 104 8.44 9.09 16.45
CA LYS A 104 9.17 10.22 17.05
C LYS A 104 9.95 9.79 18.29
N ARG A 105 9.34 9.00 19.17
CA ARG A 105 9.96 8.53 20.42
C ARG A 105 11.10 7.54 20.17
N LEU A 106 10.91 6.60 19.26
CA LEU A 106 11.91 5.56 18.94
C LEU A 106 12.94 6.03 17.90
N SER A 107 12.79 7.24 17.37
CA SER A 107 13.58 7.79 16.26
C SER A 107 13.64 6.83 15.05
N VAL A 108 12.52 6.17 14.75
CA VAL A 108 12.36 5.27 13.61
C VAL A 108 11.76 6.06 12.44
N SER A 109 12.31 5.88 11.24
CA SER A 109 11.72 6.47 10.03
C SER A 109 10.32 5.89 9.77
N PRO A 110 9.32 6.72 9.39
CA PRO A 110 7.98 6.25 9.04
C PRO A 110 7.99 5.10 8.03
N SER A 111 8.86 5.17 7.01
CA SER A 111 8.96 4.12 5.99
C SER A 111 9.43 2.79 6.58
N SER A 112 10.43 2.84 7.47
CA SER A 112 10.94 1.64 8.15
C SER A 112 9.91 1.04 9.10
N TYR A 113 9.15 1.88 9.81
CA TYR A 113 8.08 1.41 10.68
C TYR A 113 6.95 0.71 9.91
N ILE A 114 6.56 1.22 8.73
CA ILE A 114 5.54 0.57 7.89
C ILE A 114 5.99 -0.85 7.48
N ILE A 115 7.26 -1.04 7.12
CA ILE A 115 7.79 -2.37 6.77
C ILE A 115 7.74 -3.31 7.97
N VAL A 116 8.18 -2.85 9.15
CA VAL A 116 8.12 -3.64 10.39
C VAL A 116 6.68 -4.02 10.72
N LYS A 117 5.76 -3.06 10.60
CA LYS A 117 4.32 -3.28 10.81
C LYS A 117 3.76 -4.33 9.86
N ASP A 118 4.05 -4.22 8.57
CA ASP A 118 3.55 -5.15 7.54
C ASP A 118 4.06 -6.58 7.78
N VAL A 119 5.35 -6.73 8.10
CA VAL A 119 5.95 -8.04 8.40
C VAL A 119 5.36 -8.63 9.68
N MET A 120 5.26 -7.88 10.78
CA MET A 120 4.68 -8.40 12.03
C MET A 120 3.22 -8.84 11.87
N LEU A 121 2.40 -8.03 11.20
CA LEU A 121 0.98 -8.35 11.00
C LEU A 121 0.82 -9.54 10.04
N SER A 122 1.63 -9.60 8.98
CA SER A 122 1.64 -10.73 8.06
C SER A 122 1.99 -12.04 8.78
N GLU A 123 3.00 -12.03 9.64
CA GLU A 123 3.39 -13.21 10.43
C GLU A 123 2.32 -13.62 11.44
N TYR A 124 1.66 -12.66 12.09
CA TYR A 124 0.53 -12.93 12.96
C TYR A 124 -0.64 -13.57 12.21
N ILE A 125 -0.98 -13.08 11.00
CA ILE A 125 -2.05 -13.66 10.17
C ILE A 125 -1.70 -15.10 9.74
N LYS A 126 -0.43 -15.38 9.42
CA LYS A 126 0.00 -16.72 9.00
C LYS A 126 -0.03 -17.74 10.14
N HIS A 127 0.44 -17.37 11.32
CA HIS A 127 0.66 -18.30 12.43
C HIS A 127 -0.41 -18.23 13.54
N GLY A 128 -1.23 -17.18 13.55
CA GLY A 128 -2.25 -16.91 14.57
C GLY A 128 -1.71 -16.45 15.94
N LYS A 129 -0.39 -16.51 16.14
CA LYS A 129 0.32 -16.03 17.33
C LYS A 129 1.67 -15.46 16.94
N LEU A 130 2.08 -14.38 17.60
CA LEU A 130 3.39 -13.75 17.38
C LEU A 130 4.14 -13.70 18.71
N GLU A 131 5.14 -14.56 18.88
CA GLU A 131 5.99 -14.55 20.08
C GLU A 131 7.13 -13.54 19.93
N ARG A 132 7.54 -12.90 21.04
CA ARG A 132 8.65 -11.93 21.05
C ARG A 132 9.93 -12.50 20.45
N GLU A 133 10.25 -13.76 20.76
CA GLU A 133 11.44 -14.43 20.23
C GLU A 133 11.46 -14.47 18.69
N LYS A 134 10.32 -14.75 18.07
CA LYS A 134 10.19 -14.74 16.60
C LYS A 134 10.35 -13.36 16.02
N THR A 135 9.90 -12.32 16.72
CA THR A 135 10.10 -10.94 16.24
C THR A 135 11.58 -10.56 16.18
N TYR A 136 12.39 -11.00 17.16
CA TYR A 136 13.83 -10.76 17.12
C TYR A 136 14.51 -11.53 15.97
N GLN A 137 14.07 -12.75 15.68
CA GLN A 137 14.58 -13.53 14.54
C GLN A 137 14.24 -12.87 13.19
N LEU A 138 13.03 -12.34 13.04
CA LEU A 138 12.58 -11.66 11.82
C LEU A 138 13.32 -10.33 11.59
N PHE A 139 13.73 -9.66 12.65
CA PHE A 139 14.34 -8.33 12.61
C PHE A 139 15.76 -8.31 13.21
N GLU A 140 16.58 -9.32 12.89
CA GLU A 140 17.95 -9.46 13.42
C GLU A 140 18.83 -8.21 13.18
N ASN A 141 18.57 -7.46 12.10
CA ASN A 141 19.32 -6.26 11.73
C ASN A 141 18.79 -4.96 12.38
N VAL A 142 17.75 -5.04 13.23
CA VAL A 142 17.10 -3.87 13.85
C VAL A 142 17.30 -3.91 15.36
N ASP A 143 17.50 -2.74 15.98
CA ASP A 143 17.73 -2.67 17.42
C ASP A 143 16.61 -3.37 18.22
N PRO A 144 16.94 -4.33 19.10
CA PRO A 144 15.94 -5.15 19.79
C PRO A 144 15.02 -4.29 20.68
N ILE A 145 15.56 -3.22 21.28
CA ILE A 145 14.78 -2.28 22.09
C ILE A 145 13.67 -1.61 21.28
N LYS A 146 13.94 -1.26 20.00
CA LYS A 146 12.93 -0.63 19.15
C LYS A 146 11.83 -1.62 18.78
N ILE A 147 12.21 -2.85 18.45
CA ILE A 147 11.28 -3.92 18.11
C ILE A 147 10.38 -4.26 19.31
N ASP A 148 10.94 -4.36 20.51
CA ASP A 148 10.17 -4.65 21.74
C ASP A 148 9.14 -3.54 22.03
N ASN A 149 9.52 -2.26 21.88
CA ASN A 149 8.59 -1.14 22.04
C ASN A 149 7.47 -1.13 20.98
N ILE A 150 7.77 -1.56 19.75
CA ILE A 150 6.76 -1.67 18.68
C ILE A 150 5.83 -2.86 18.96
N TYR A 151 6.38 -3.99 19.40
CA TYR A 151 5.62 -5.17 19.80
C TYR A 151 4.66 -4.84 20.94
N ASP A 152 5.14 -4.18 22.00
CA ASP A 152 4.32 -3.73 23.13
C ASP A 152 3.22 -2.77 22.69
N PHE A 153 3.51 -1.87 21.73
CA PHE A 153 2.49 -1.01 21.16
C PHE A 153 1.39 -1.80 20.43
N PHE A 154 1.75 -2.82 19.65
CA PHE A 154 0.76 -3.65 18.94
C PHE A 154 -0.04 -4.56 19.87
N SER A 155 0.59 -5.10 20.91
CA SER A 155 -0.10 -5.88 21.94
C SER A 155 -1.09 -5.01 22.71
N ASN A 156 -0.68 -3.82 23.14
CA ASN A 156 -1.56 -2.85 23.81
C ASN A 156 -2.67 -2.32 22.90
N ALA A 157 -2.44 -2.24 21.59
CA ALA A 157 -3.45 -1.87 20.60
C ALA A 157 -4.42 -3.02 20.26
N GLY A 158 -4.14 -4.25 20.74
CA GLY A 158 -4.94 -5.44 20.45
C GLY A 158 -4.82 -5.93 19.00
N TRP A 159 -3.75 -5.55 18.30
CA TRP A 159 -3.51 -5.96 16.89
C TRP A 159 -2.87 -7.34 16.80
N ILE A 160 -2.08 -7.70 17.80
CA ILE A 160 -1.44 -9.00 17.97
C ILE A 160 -1.73 -9.50 19.39
N ALA A 161 -1.84 -10.82 19.54
CA ALA A 161 -2.11 -11.51 20.81
C ALA A 161 -1.12 -12.65 21.02
#